data_AF-A0A3D5PNU0-F1
#
_entry.id   AF-A0A3D5PNU0-F1
#
_cell.length_a   1.000
_cell.length_b   1.000
_cell.length_c   1.000
_cell.angle_alpha   90.00
_cell.angle_beta   90.00
_cell.angle_gamma   90.00
#
_symmetry.space_group_name_H-M   'P 1'
#
loop_
_entity.id
_entity.type
_entity.pdbx_description
1 polymer ?
#
loop_
_entity_poly.entity_id
_entity_poly.type
_entity_poly.pdbx_seq_one_letter_code
_entity_poly.pdbx_strand_id
1 'polypeptide(L)'
;MGASLIPPYTLESDDLLSTVAAVRKDIPEDEHTLFRAESFLRGQACLRASPLVKTFGWAIHHESAAKIALIDPTSAHFSEISSNLSIKHVTGMRNKRA
;
A
#
# COMPACT_ATOMS: atom_id res chain seq x y z
N MET A 1 -20.51 -0.67 9.01
CA MET A 1 -19.68 0.17 8.13
C MET A 1 -19.11 -0.75 7.06
N GLY A 2 -19.79 -0.87 5.92
CA GLY A 2 -19.31 -1.70 4.83
C GLY A 2 -18.05 -1.07 4.28
N ALA A 3 -16.91 -1.75 4.40
CA ALA A 3 -15.75 -1.41 3.62
C ALA A 3 -16.17 -1.54 2.15
N SER A 4 -16.42 -0.42 1.48
CA SER A 4 -16.51 -0.40 0.03
C SER A 4 -15.16 -0.95 -0.45
N LEU A 5 -15.15 -2.19 -0.93
CA LEU A 5 -13.94 -2.84 -1.41
C LEU A 5 -13.52 -2.07 -2.66
N ILE A 6 -12.56 -1.17 -2.47
CA ILE A 6 -11.94 -0.43 -3.57
C ILE A 6 -11.45 -1.47 -4.58
N PRO A 7 -11.84 -1.38 -5.86
CA PRO A 7 -11.43 -2.36 -6.85
C PRO A 7 -9.90 -2.39 -6.94
N PRO A 8 -9.29 -3.57 -7.18
CA PRO A 8 -7.85 -3.66 -7.35
C PRO A 8 -7.39 -2.78 -8.54
N TYR A 9 -6.18 -2.25 -8.46
CA TYR A 9 -5.57 -1.42 -9.52
C TYR A 9 -6.38 -0.16 -9.85
N THR A 10 -6.94 0.49 -8.84
CA THR A 10 -7.60 1.80 -8.98
C THR A 10 -6.78 2.92 -8.34
N LEU A 11 -6.14 2.62 -7.21
CA LEU A 11 -5.31 3.57 -6.48
C LEU A 11 -3.84 3.38 -6.81
N GLU A 12 -3.08 4.46 -6.65
CA GLU A 12 -1.63 4.44 -6.60
C GLU A 12 -1.14 4.29 -5.16
N SER A 13 0.07 3.77 -4.99
CA SER A 13 0.72 3.65 -3.67
C SER A 13 0.79 4.99 -2.95
N ASP A 14 1.15 6.04 -3.70
CA ASP A 14 1.41 7.37 -3.16
C ASP A 14 0.12 8.06 -2.71
N ASP A 15 -0.93 7.88 -3.51
CA ASP A 15 -2.28 8.37 -3.21
C ASP A 15 -2.77 7.73 -1.90
N LEU A 16 -2.76 6.39 -1.83
CA LEU A 16 -3.17 5.65 -0.64
C LEU A 16 -2.39 6.08 0.62
N LEU A 17 -1.07 6.19 0.53
CA LEU A 17 -0.23 6.60 1.66
C LEU A 17 -0.56 8.02 2.13
N SER A 18 -0.74 8.95 1.19
CA SER A 18 -1.06 10.35 1.50
C SER A 18 -2.46 10.50 2.12
N THR A 19 -3.47 9.83 1.58
CA THR A 19 -4.83 9.84 2.11
C THR A 19 -4.89 9.24 3.51
N VAL A 20 -4.25 8.09 3.74
CA VAL A 20 -4.21 7.47 5.09
C VAL A 20 -3.49 8.38 6.08
N ALA A 21 -2.42 9.06 5.67
CA ALA A 21 -1.70 10.00 6.53
C ALA A 21 -2.54 11.26 6.82
N ALA A 22 -3.26 11.78 5.83
CA ALA A 22 -4.16 12.93 5.97
C ALA A 22 -5.31 12.61 6.93
N VAL A 23 -5.98 11.47 6.74
CA VAL A 23 -7.05 10.98 7.63
C VAL A 23 -6.57 10.81 9.07
N ARG A 24 -5.37 10.25 9.27
CA ARG A 24 -4.78 10.10 10.63
C ARG A 24 -4.46 11.43 11.31
N LYS A 25 -4.27 12.48 10.53
CA LYS A 25 -3.95 13.84 10.98
C LYS A 25 -5.17 14.76 11.00
N ASP A 26 -6.35 14.24 10.68
CA ASP A 26 -7.60 15.00 10.59
C ASP A 26 -7.51 16.17 9.59
N ILE A 27 -6.77 15.98 8.49
CA ILE A 27 -6.64 17.00 7.43
C ILE A 27 -7.93 17.02 6.59
N PRO A 28 -8.53 18.20 6.35
CA PRO A 28 -9.72 18.34 5.49
C PRO A 28 -9.48 17.81 4.08
N GLU A 29 -10.47 17.17 3.45
CA GLU A 29 -10.36 16.61 2.09
C GLU A 29 -9.91 17.65 1.05
N ASP A 30 -10.37 18.89 1.18
CA ASP A 30 -9.97 20.01 0.31
C ASP A 30 -8.46 20.31 0.35
N GLU A 31 -7.79 19.94 1.45
CA GLU A 31 -6.36 20.14 1.67
C GLU A 31 -5.51 18.89 1.35
N HIS A 32 -6.13 17.75 1.00
CA HIS A 32 -5.38 16.50 0.74
C HIS A 32 -4.40 16.65 -0.42
N THR A 33 -4.75 17.43 -1.45
CA THR A 33 -3.85 17.65 -2.60
C THR A 33 -2.58 18.41 -2.18
N LEU A 34 -2.72 19.44 -1.34
CA LEU A 34 -1.59 20.21 -0.82
C LEU A 34 -0.76 19.36 0.15
N PHE A 35 -1.43 18.67 1.07
CA PHE A 35 -0.80 17.77 2.03
C PHE A 35 -0.02 16.64 1.35
N ARG A 36 -0.52 16.11 0.23
CA ARG A 36 0.19 15.14 -0.59
C ARG A 36 1.52 15.72 -1.06
N ALA A 37 1.50 16.88 -1.72
CA ALA A 37 2.72 17.51 -2.22
C ALA A 37 3.75 17.73 -1.11
N GLU A 38 3.34 18.24 0.05
CA GLU A 38 4.22 18.42 1.22
C GLU A 38 4.75 17.10 1.79
N SER A 39 3.90 16.08 1.84
CA SER A 39 4.25 14.78 2.39
C SER A 39 5.38 14.12 1.62
N PHE A 40 5.46 14.30 0.29
CA PHE A 40 6.52 13.76 -0.56
C PHE A 40 7.82 14.59 -0.55
N LEU A 41 7.79 15.83 -0.05
CA LEU A 41 9.02 16.60 0.21
C LEU A 41 9.84 16.05 1.38
N ARG A 42 9.18 15.33 2.32
CA ARG A 42 9.84 14.56 3.37
C ARG A 42 9.79 13.07 3.03
N GLY A 43 10.88 12.35 3.28
CA GLY A 43 10.86 10.89 3.13
C GLY A 43 9.78 10.25 4.02
N GLN A 44 8.80 9.58 3.42
CA GLN A 44 7.74 8.85 4.12
C GLN A 44 8.03 7.34 4.16
N ALA A 45 7.39 6.66 5.12
CA ALA A 45 7.41 5.20 5.15
C ALA A 45 6.63 4.64 3.94
N CYS A 46 7.27 3.75 3.18
CA CYS A 46 6.63 3.09 2.05
C CYS A 46 5.71 1.94 2.51
N LEU A 47 4.88 1.43 1.59
CA LEU A 47 3.96 0.32 1.85
C LEU A 47 4.63 -0.94 2.40
N ARG A 48 5.93 -1.16 2.14
CA ARG A 48 6.70 -2.27 2.72
C ARG A 48 6.83 -2.22 4.24
N ALA A 49 6.66 -1.03 4.84
CA ALA A 49 6.66 -0.85 6.29
C ALA A 49 5.27 -1.06 6.91
N SER A 50 4.23 -1.20 6.09
CA SER A 50 2.85 -1.36 6.55
C SER A 50 2.68 -2.62 7.41
N PRO A 51 1.87 -2.58 8.48
CA PRO A 51 1.47 -3.77 9.22
C PRO A 51 0.79 -4.83 8.34
N LEU A 52 0.11 -4.43 7.26
CA LEU A 52 -0.52 -5.36 6.32
C LEU A 52 0.51 -6.34 5.75
N VAL A 53 1.64 -5.84 5.29
CA VAL A 53 2.73 -6.66 4.74
C VAL A 53 3.53 -7.32 5.86
N LYS A 54 3.91 -6.53 6.88
CA LYS A 54 4.89 -6.97 7.89
C LYS A 54 4.31 -7.93 8.93
N THR A 55 3.05 -7.73 9.33
CA THR A 55 2.41 -8.45 10.44
C THR A 55 1.34 -9.40 9.94
N PHE A 56 0.53 -8.98 8.97
CA PHE A 56 -0.59 -9.79 8.48
C PHE A 56 -0.26 -10.61 7.23
N GLY A 57 0.92 -10.44 6.63
CA GLY A 57 1.39 -11.24 5.49
C GLY A 57 0.70 -10.94 4.16
N TRP A 58 -0.07 -9.85 4.07
CA TRP A 58 -0.73 -9.46 2.82
C TRP A 58 0.29 -9.07 1.75
N ALA A 59 -0.01 -9.42 0.50
CA ALA A 59 0.77 -8.95 -0.64
C ALA A 59 0.19 -7.64 -1.19
N ILE A 60 1.09 -6.73 -1.56
CA ILE A 60 0.75 -5.53 -2.31
C ILE A 60 1.41 -5.68 -3.66
N HIS A 61 0.59 -5.84 -4.69
CA HIS A 61 1.06 -5.97 -6.06
C HIS A 61 1.01 -4.61 -6.75
N HIS A 62 2.09 -4.27 -7.45
CA HIS A 62 2.22 -3.06 -8.24
C HIS A 62 2.22 -3.44 -9.72
N GLU A 63 1.30 -2.85 -10.48
CA GLU A 63 1.27 -3.02 -11.94
C GLU A 63 2.20 -2.00 -12.63
N SER A 64 2.43 -2.16 -13.94
CA SER A 64 3.22 -1.25 -14.76
C SER A 64 2.69 0.18 -14.77
N ALA A 65 1.38 0.38 -14.56
CA ALA A 65 0.75 1.70 -14.48
C ALA A 65 0.87 2.35 -13.08
N ALA A 66 1.76 1.87 -12.21
CA ALA A 66 1.94 2.31 -10.81
C ALA A 66 0.72 2.12 -9.89
N LYS A 67 -0.32 1.43 -10.38
CA LYS A 67 -1.52 1.08 -9.61
C LYS A 67 -1.27 -0.12 -8.71
N ILE A 68 -1.94 -0.13 -7.57
CA ILE A 68 -1.76 -1.16 -6.55
C ILE A 68 -3.00 -2.03 -6.37
N ALA A 69 -2.75 -3.29 -6.04
CA ALA A 69 -3.76 -4.22 -5.55
C ALA A 69 -3.32 -4.82 -4.23
N LEU A 70 -4.27 -4.90 -3.28
CA LEU A 70 -4.09 -5.60 -2.02
C LEU A 70 -4.60 -7.04 -2.20
N ILE A 71 -3.73 -8.01 -1.96
CA ILE A 71 -4.01 -9.43 -2.21
C ILE A 71 -4.03 -10.16 -0.87
N ASP A 72 -5.13 -10.87 -0.65
CA ASP A 72 -5.34 -11.72 0.51
C ASP A 72 -4.35 -12.89 0.50
N PRO A 73 -3.56 -13.11 1.58
CA PRO A 73 -2.59 -14.20 1.67
C PRO A 73 -3.20 -15.60 1.59
N THR A 74 -4.50 -15.74 1.82
CA THR A 74 -5.23 -17.01 1.75
C THR A 74 -5.82 -17.31 0.37
N SER A 75 -5.74 -16.35 -0.56
CA SER A 75 -6.31 -16.50 -1.90
C SER A 75 -5.41 -17.29 -2.86
N ALA A 76 -6.03 -17.96 -3.85
CA ALA A 76 -5.28 -18.63 -4.93
C ALA A 76 -4.40 -17.64 -5.72
N HIS A 77 -4.87 -16.41 -5.90
CA HIS A 77 -4.14 -15.35 -6.59
C HIS A 77 -2.81 -15.00 -5.89
N PHE A 78 -2.75 -15.10 -4.56
CA PHE A 78 -1.49 -14.94 -3.83
C PHE A 78 -0.48 -16.03 -4.21
N SER A 79 -0.91 -17.29 -4.30
CA SER A 79 -0.04 -18.40 -4.71
C SER A 79 0.46 -18.25 -6.15
N GLU A 80 -0.41 -17.81 -7.06
CA GLU A 80 -0.04 -17.52 -8.45
C GLU A 80 1.05 -16.45 -8.53
N ILE A 81 0.83 -15.30 -7.89
CA ILE A 81 1.82 -14.22 -7.88
C ILE A 81 3.10 -14.66 -7.18
N SER A 82 3.00 -15.30 -6.01
CA SER A 82 4.16 -15.75 -5.24
C SER A 82 5.02 -16.79 -5.97
N SER A 83 4.45 -17.56 -6.88
CA SER A 83 5.17 -18.55 -7.70
C SER A 83 5.68 -17.99 -9.03
N ASN A 84 5.23 -16.80 -9.43
CA ASN A 84 5.58 -16.18 -10.69
C ASN A 84 6.97 -15.50 -10.63
N LEU A 85 7.96 -16.14 -11.24
CA LEU A 85 9.34 -15.65 -11.31
C LEU A 85 9.52 -14.37 -12.16
N SER A 86 8.53 -14.02 -13.00
CA SER A 86 8.55 -12.77 -13.76
C SER A 86 8.19 -11.55 -12.90
N ILE A 87 7.63 -11.77 -11.70
CA ILE A 87 7.25 -10.71 -10.77
C ILE A 87 8.39 -10.51 -9.79
N LYS A 88 8.83 -9.26 -9.63
CA LYS A 88 9.86 -8.93 -8.65
C LYS A 88 9.28 -8.99 -7.24
N HIS A 89 9.69 -9.99 -6.46
CA HIS A 89 9.26 -10.12 -5.08
C HIS A 89 10.17 -9.34 -4.14
N VAL A 90 9.57 -8.46 -3.34
CA VAL A 90 10.28 -7.67 -2.33
C VAL A 90 9.61 -7.90 -0.98
N THR A 91 10.40 -8.34 0.01
CA THR A 91 9.89 -8.61 1.34
C THR A 91 9.56 -7.33 2.11
N GLY A 92 8.58 -7.42 3.03
CA GLY A 92 8.28 -6.36 3.99
C GLY A 92 9.52 -5.97 4.80
N MET A 93 9.58 -4.72 5.25
CA MET A 93 10.73 -4.25 6.03
C MET A 93 10.79 -4.99 7.38
N ARG A 94 11.93 -5.63 7.66
CA ARG A 94 12.21 -6.24 8.97
C ARG A 94 12.50 -5.14 9.99
N ASN A 95 11.89 -5.22 11.16
CA ASN A 95 12.30 -4.39 12.28
C ASN A 95 13.64 -4.94 12.81
N LYS A 96 14.66 -4.09 12.97
CA LYS A 96 15.93 -4.48 13.61
C LYS A 96 15.75 -4.91 15.08
N ARG A 97 14.60 -4.59 15.71
CA ARG A 97 14.31 -4.85 17.12
C ARG A 97 13.38 -6.04 17.38
N ALA A 98 12.97 -6.78 16.35
CA ALA A 98 12.17 -7.99 16.50
C ALA A 98 13.08 -9.22 16.40
#